data_AF-A0A836QEA9-F1
#
_entry.id   AF-A0A836QEA9-F1
#
_cell.length_a   1.000
_cell.length_b   1.000
_cell.length_c   1.000
_cell.angle_alpha   90.00
_cell.angle_beta   90.00
_cell.angle_gamma   90.00
#
_symmetry.space_group_name_H-M   'P 1'
#
loop_
_entity.id
_entity.type
_entity.pdbx_description
1 polymer ?
#
loop_
_entity_poly.entity_id
_entity_poly.type
_entity_poly.pdbx_seq_one_letter_code
_entity_poly.pdbx_strand_id
1 'polypeptide(L)'
;MVGFVTLSFRYIILTGFFAILVDADNLLKILGLEESFRMAHSIPFGILAAVVMMLVFGRKDWRLAAISFGAILTHISFDIISGRSGSFRIFSPFYIENIYFQEFYWIIFLLAGFILVGIVTFFTRHKQQVA
;
A
#
# COMPACT_ATOMS: atom_id res chain seq x y z
N MET A 1 -8.94 -1.84 0.75
CA MET A 1 -9.87 -0.91 1.45
C MET A 1 -9.70 0.55 1.02
N VAL A 2 -8.47 1.04 0.81
CA VAL A 2 -8.25 2.48 0.53
C VAL A 2 -8.84 2.99 -0.79
N GLY A 3 -9.00 2.13 -1.81
CA GLY A 3 -9.55 2.54 -3.10
C GLY A 3 -10.99 3.05 -3.05
N PHE A 4 -11.78 2.68 -2.05
CA PHE A 4 -13.13 3.21 -1.85
C PHE A 4 -13.15 4.72 -1.62
N VAL A 5 -12.09 5.26 -1.01
CA VAL A 5 -11.93 6.70 -0.76
C VAL A 5 -11.92 7.51 -2.06
N THR A 6 -11.56 6.88 -3.18
CA THR A 6 -11.51 7.55 -4.48
C THR A 6 -12.87 7.69 -5.16
N LEU A 7 -13.91 7.00 -4.67
CA LEU A 7 -15.28 6.96 -5.21
C LEU A 7 -15.32 6.73 -6.74
N SER A 8 -14.41 5.91 -7.27
CA SER A 8 -14.35 5.57 -8.70
C SER A 8 -14.15 4.08 -8.88
N PHE A 9 -14.98 3.47 -9.72
CA PHE A 9 -14.94 2.03 -9.98
C PHE A 9 -13.58 1.57 -10.51
N ARG A 10 -12.94 2.38 -11.38
CA ARG A 10 -11.60 2.12 -11.91
C ARG A 10 -10.57 1.93 -10.79
N TYR A 11 -10.52 2.87 -9.85
CA TYR A 11 -9.53 2.85 -8.78
C TYR A 11 -9.83 1.76 -7.75
N ILE A 12 -11.10 1.43 -7.50
CA ILE A 12 -11.51 0.32 -6.64
C ILE A 12 -10.96 -1.01 -7.20
N ILE A 13 -11.17 -1.29 -8.49
CA ILE A 13 -10.64 -2.49 -9.15
C ILE A 13 -9.12 -2.52 -9.08
N LEU A 14 -8.46 -1.41 -9.42
CA LEU A 14 -7.00 -1.32 -9.41
C LEU A 14 -6.41 -1.55 -8.01
N THR A 15 -7.05 -1.05 -6.94
CA THR A 15 -6.65 -1.40 -5.57
C THR A 15 -6.78 -2.88 -5.27
N GLY A 16 -7.85 -3.52 -5.74
CA GLY A 16 -8.08 -4.94 -5.50
C GLY A 16 -6.97 -5.78 -6.15
N PHE A 17 -6.65 -5.50 -7.40
CA PHE A 17 -5.55 -6.17 -8.11
C PHE A 17 -4.20 -5.91 -7.43
N PHE A 18 -3.96 -4.66 -7.03
CA PHE A 18 -2.73 -4.29 -6.34
C PHE A 18 -2.58 -5.00 -4.98
N ALA A 19 -3.68 -5.20 -4.25
CA ALA A 19 -3.65 -5.93 -2.98
C ALA A 19 -3.20 -7.38 -3.16
N ILE A 20 -3.62 -8.05 -4.24
CA ILE A 20 -3.17 -9.40 -4.58
C ILE A 20 -1.67 -9.41 -4.89
N LEU A 21 -1.18 -8.39 -5.62
CA LEU A 21 0.25 -8.28 -5.97
C LEU A 21 1.13 -8.03 -4.75
N VAL A 22 0.68 -7.18 -3.81
CA VAL A 22 1.42 -6.91 -2.57
C VAL A 22 1.48 -8.15 -1.69
N ASP A 23 0.41 -8.94 -1.64
CA ASP A 23 0.32 -10.18 -0.85
C ASP A 23 0.89 -11.41 -1.58
N ALA A 24 1.52 -11.24 -2.75
CA ALA A 24 2.01 -12.33 -3.56
C ALA A 24 3.16 -13.11 -2.88
N ASP A 25 3.91 -12.49 -1.98
CA ASP A 25 4.90 -13.16 -1.15
C ASP A 25 4.26 -14.22 -0.23
N ASN A 26 3.09 -13.92 0.34
CA ASN A 26 2.29 -14.91 1.08
C ASN A 26 1.75 -16.04 0.18
N LEU A 27 1.44 -15.75 -1.09
CA LEU A 27 1.04 -16.80 -2.05
C LEU A 27 2.23 -17.72 -2.40
N LEU A 28 3.42 -17.16 -2.60
CA LEU A 28 4.64 -17.92 -2.86
C LEU A 28 5.00 -18.83 -1.68
N LYS A 29 4.73 -18.39 -0.44
CA LYS A 29 4.85 -19.23 0.75
C LYS A 29 3.97 -20.48 0.70
N ILE A 30 2.73 -20.35 0.24
CA ILE A 30 1.79 -21.49 0.10
C ILE A 30 2.36 -22.53 -0.89
N LEU A 31 3.11 -22.07 -1.88
CA LEU A 31 3.78 -22.91 -2.88
C LEU A 31 5.12 -23.50 -2.41
N GLY A 32 5.53 -23.26 -1.16
CA GLY A 32 6.75 -23.82 -0.58
C GLY A 32 8.05 -23.13 -1.00
N LEU A 33 7.99 -21.90 -1.53
CA LEU A 33 9.17 -21.11 -1.88
C LEU A 33 9.63 -20.26 -0.67
N GLU A 34 10.94 -20.23 -0.42
CA GLU A 34 11.54 -19.60 0.77
C GLU A 34 11.37 -18.07 0.81
N GLU A 35 10.83 -17.56 1.92
CA GLU A 35 10.56 -16.14 2.18
C GLU A 35 11.81 -15.31 2.56
N SER A 36 12.80 -15.24 1.68
CA SER A 36 13.95 -14.35 1.94
C SER A 36 13.59 -12.85 1.82
N PHE A 37 12.48 -12.52 1.13
CA PHE A 37 12.10 -11.15 0.78
C PHE A 37 10.66 -10.79 1.18
N ARG A 38 10.39 -10.62 2.48
CA ARG A 38 9.21 -9.86 2.98
C ARG A 38 9.36 -8.36 2.70
N MET A 39 9.56 -7.99 1.44
CA MET A 39 9.71 -6.60 0.99
C MET A 39 8.36 -5.90 0.82
N ALA A 40 7.25 -6.65 0.76
CA ALA A 40 5.91 -6.11 0.56
C ALA A 40 5.51 -5.04 1.60
N HIS A 41 6.09 -5.10 2.80
CA HIS A 41 5.87 -4.16 3.90
C HIS A 41 6.92 -3.03 3.99
N SER A 42 7.77 -2.87 2.97
CA SER A 42 8.82 -1.84 2.98
C SER A 42 8.38 -0.54 2.31
N ILE A 43 8.79 0.59 2.88
CA ILE A 43 8.57 1.92 2.30
C ILE A 43 9.25 2.04 0.92
N PRO A 44 10.53 1.61 0.73
CA PRO A 44 11.14 1.61 -0.59
C PRO A 44 10.35 0.82 -1.64
N PHE A 45 9.85 -0.36 -1.27
CA PHE A 45 8.99 -1.15 -2.15
C PHE A 45 7.70 -0.41 -2.48
N GLY A 46 7.07 0.24 -1.50
CA GLY A 46 5.85 1.01 -1.75
C GLY A 46 6.03 2.22 -2.66
N ILE A 47 7.17 2.90 -2.57
CA ILE A 47 7.52 3.98 -3.50
C ILE A 47 7.73 3.40 -4.91
N LEU A 48 8.48 2.30 -5.03
CA LEU A 48 8.69 1.63 -6.31
C LEU A 48 7.36 1.20 -6.95
N ALA A 49 6.49 0.57 -6.16
CA ALA A 49 5.18 0.10 -6.60
C ALA A 49 4.29 1.27 -7.05
N ALA A 50 4.30 2.39 -6.33
CA ALA A 50 3.61 3.62 -6.74
C ALA A 50 4.10 4.16 -8.09
N VAL A 51 5.42 4.19 -8.32
CA VAL A 51 6.01 4.59 -9.60
C VAL A 51 5.58 3.65 -10.72
N VAL A 52 5.68 2.33 -10.51
CA VAL A 52 5.27 1.33 -11.51
C VAL A 52 3.79 1.48 -11.85
N MET A 53 2.92 1.62 -10.85
CA MET A 53 1.48 1.78 -11.06
C MET A 53 1.15 3.04 -11.86
N MET A 54 1.83 4.15 -11.61
CA MET A 54 1.71 5.35 -12.45
C MET A 54 2.22 5.10 -13.87
N LEU A 55 3.36 4.44 -14.06
CA LEU A 55 3.93 4.21 -15.39
C LEU A 55 3.06 3.30 -16.26
N VAL A 56 2.42 2.28 -15.66
CA VAL A 56 1.62 1.27 -16.36
C VAL A 56 0.18 1.75 -16.61
N PHE A 57 -0.49 2.29 -15.58
CA PHE A 57 -1.93 2.56 -15.64
C PHE A 57 -2.29 4.03 -15.85
N GLY A 58 -1.34 4.96 -15.78
CA GLY A 58 -1.61 6.38 -16.02
C GLY A 58 -0.47 7.30 -15.63
N ARG A 59 0.42 7.61 -16.59
CA ARG A 59 1.54 8.53 -16.37
C ARG A 59 0.98 9.89 -15.93
N LYS A 60 1.34 10.34 -14.73
CA LYS A 60 0.87 11.56 -14.02
C LYS A 60 -0.44 11.45 -13.22
N ASP A 61 -1.02 10.26 -13.08
CA ASP A 61 -2.15 10.08 -12.17
C ASP A 61 -1.68 9.84 -10.74
N TRP A 62 -1.51 10.93 -9.99
CA TRP A 62 -1.05 10.90 -8.59
C TRP A 62 -1.96 10.08 -7.67
N ARG A 63 -3.23 9.88 -8.04
CA ARG A 63 -4.14 9.00 -7.31
C ARG A 63 -3.64 7.57 -7.31
N LEU A 64 -3.04 7.10 -8.41
CA LEU A 64 -2.47 5.75 -8.50
C LEU A 64 -1.31 5.59 -7.52
N ALA A 65 -0.39 6.55 -7.45
CA ALA A 65 0.69 6.51 -6.46
C ALA A 65 0.16 6.52 -5.02
N ALA A 66 -0.80 7.40 -4.74
CA ALA A 66 -1.41 7.50 -3.42
C ALA A 66 -2.10 6.19 -3.02
N ILE A 67 -2.86 5.60 -3.94
CA ILE A 67 -3.52 4.31 -3.78
C ILE A 67 -2.51 3.20 -3.48
N SER A 68 -1.43 3.10 -4.26
CA SER A 68 -0.42 2.05 -4.11
C SER A 68 0.29 2.15 -2.77
N PHE A 69 0.73 3.35 -2.40
CA PHE A 69 1.41 3.56 -1.13
C PHE A 69 0.44 3.37 0.06
N GLY A 70 -0.78 3.92 -0.05
CA GLY A 70 -1.83 3.74 0.94
C GLY A 70 -2.24 2.28 1.13
N ALA A 71 -2.24 1.48 0.06
CA ALA A 71 -2.53 0.05 0.13
C ALA A 71 -1.52 -0.69 1.01
N ILE A 72 -0.22 -0.38 0.91
CA ILE A 72 0.82 -0.97 1.77
C ILE A 72 0.63 -0.57 3.23
N LEU A 73 0.31 0.69 3.51
CA LEU A 73 -0.01 1.13 4.88
C LEU A 73 -1.21 0.34 5.44
N THR A 74 -2.26 0.13 4.65
CA THR A 74 -3.40 -0.67 5.10
C THR A 74 -3.13 -2.16 5.18
N HIS A 75 -2.18 -2.66 4.41
CA HIS A 75 -1.73 -4.05 4.49
C HIS A 75 -0.95 -4.28 5.80
N ILE A 76 -0.02 -3.38 6.14
CA ILE A 76 0.66 -3.37 7.45
C ILE A 76 -0.35 -3.27 8.59
N SER A 77 -1.33 -2.37 8.47
CA SER A 77 -2.41 -2.24 9.46
C SER A 77 -3.18 -3.56 9.65
N PHE A 78 -3.54 -4.22 8.53
CA PHE A 78 -4.26 -5.48 8.55
C PHE A 78 -3.44 -6.60 9.22
N ASP A 79 -2.14 -6.68 8.96
CA ASP A 79 -1.26 -7.67 9.57
C ASP A 79 -1.11 -7.48 11.09
N ILE A 80 -1.10 -6.22 11.55
CA ILE A 80 -1.06 -5.90 12.98
C ILE A 80 -2.38 -6.29 13.66
N ILE A 81 -3.54 -5.86 13.14
CA ILE A 81 -4.84 -6.13 13.77
C ILE A 81 -5.25 -7.61 13.71
N SER A 82 -4.81 -8.33 12.67
CA SER A 82 -5.08 -9.77 12.53
C SER A 82 -4.18 -10.65 13.40
N GLY A 83 -3.18 -10.05 14.08
CA GLY A 83 -2.19 -10.78 14.86
C GLY A 83 -1.20 -11.60 14.01
N ARG A 84 -1.19 -11.41 12.67
CA ARG A 84 -0.30 -12.13 11.76
C ARG A 84 1.14 -11.68 11.88
N SER A 85 1.37 -10.38 12.07
CA SER A 85 2.71 -9.80 12.18
C SER A 85 2.67 -8.43 12.86
N GLY A 86 3.45 -8.26 13.92
CA GLY A 86 3.77 -6.92 14.48
C GLY A 86 5.16 -6.42 14.08
N SER A 87 5.95 -7.23 13.38
CA SER A 87 7.35 -6.96 13.06
C SER A 87 7.54 -6.83 11.55
N PHE A 88 8.14 -5.74 11.09
CA PHE A 88 8.31 -5.46 9.66
C PHE A 88 9.69 -4.88 9.34
N ARG A 89 10.22 -5.23 8.16
CA ARG A 89 11.46 -4.66 7.59
C ARG A 89 11.14 -3.40 6.78
N ILE A 90 10.73 -2.34 7.46
CA ILE A 90 10.20 -1.10 6.85
C ILE A 90 11.16 -0.47 5.83
N PHE A 91 12.47 -0.63 6.04
CA PHE A 91 13.50 0.03 5.23
C PHE A 91 14.24 -0.92 4.28
N SER A 92 13.74 -2.15 4.10
CA SER A 92 14.30 -3.10 3.14
C SER A 92 14.23 -2.55 1.70
N PRO A 93 15.25 -2.74 0.85
CA PRO A 93 16.45 -3.56 1.06
C PRO A 93 17.63 -2.83 1.72
N PHE A 94 17.51 -1.53 2.02
CA PHE A 94 18.63 -0.73 2.54
C PHE A 94 18.93 -1.00 4.01
N TYR A 95 17.92 -1.39 4.79
CA TYR A 95 18.05 -1.75 6.19
C TYR A 95 17.10 -2.91 6.51
N ILE A 96 17.69 -4.02 6.95
CA ILE A 96 17.04 -5.34 7.04
C ILE A 96 16.57 -5.70 8.44
N GLU A 97 16.84 -4.85 9.42
CA GLU A 97 16.37 -5.06 10.79
C GLU A 97 14.86 -4.88 10.89
N ASN A 98 14.30 -5.67 11.80
CA ASN A 98 12.89 -5.67 12.10
C ASN A 98 12.54 -4.51 13.04
N ILE A 99 11.51 -3.76 12.67
CA ILE A 99 10.88 -2.79 13.56
C ILE A 99 9.58 -3.40 14.07
N TYR A 100 9.46 -3.46 15.39
CA TYR A 100 8.28 -3.97 16.06
C TYR A 100 7.27 -2.85 16.34
N PHE A 101 6.00 -3.14 16.05
CA PHE A 101 4.85 -2.30 16.33
C PHE A 101 3.90 -3.04 17.25
N GLN A 102 3.42 -2.33 18.27
CA GLN A 102 2.36 -2.83 19.16
C GLN A 102 1.03 -2.87 18.41
N GLU A 103 0.08 -3.66 18.92
CA GLU A 103 -1.23 -3.84 18.30
C GLU A 103 -1.92 -2.50 17.99
N PHE A 104 -1.90 -1.54 18.92
CA PHE A 104 -2.52 -0.23 18.73
C PHE A 104 -2.10 0.51 17.44
N TYR A 105 -0.90 0.25 16.90
CA TYR A 105 -0.43 0.94 15.70
C TYR A 105 -1.25 0.61 14.44
N TRP A 106 -2.06 -0.45 14.43
CA TRP A 106 -2.92 -0.76 13.28
C TRP A 106 -3.78 0.44 12.87
N ILE A 107 -4.34 1.18 13.84
CA ILE A 107 -5.22 2.32 13.54
C ILE A 107 -4.44 3.49 12.94
N ILE A 108 -3.20 3.69 13.39
CA ILE A 108 -2.31 4.75 12.90
C ILE A 108 -2.00 4.52 11.43
N PHE A 109 -1.59 3.30 11.07
CA PHE A 109 -1.31 2.93 9.68
C PHE A 109 -2.56 3.00 8.79
N LEU A 110 -3.71 2.57 9.30
CA LEU A 110 -4.99 2.65 8.57
C LEU A 110 -5.36 4.09 8.26
N LEU A 111 -5.37 4.95 9.28
CA LEU A 111 -5.72 6.37 9.14
C LEU A 111 -4.73 7.08 8.22
N ALA A 112 -3.43 6.80 8.34
CA ALA A 112 -2.42 7.37 7.44
C ALA A 112 -2.70 7.04 5.97
N GLY A 113 -3.03 5.78 5.66
CA GLY A 113 -3.41 5.38 4.29
C GLY A 113 -4.68 6.06 3.79
N PHE A 114 -5.72 6.14 4.63
CA PHE A 114 -6.99 6.79 4.28
C PHE A 114 -6.83 8.30 4.04
N ILE A 115 -6.12 9.00 4.94
CA ILE A 115 -5.88 10.44 4.85
C ILE A 115 -5.06 10.75 3.59
N LEU A 116 -3.99 9.98 3.33
CA LEU A 116 -3.14 10.17 2.17
C LEU A 116 -3.93 10.06 0.86
N VAL A 117 -4.75 9.02 0.70
CA VAL A 117 -5.56 8.86 -0.53
C VAL A 117 -6.70 9.88 -0.60
N GLY A 118 -7.31 10.22 0.53
CA GLY A 118 -8.35 11.24 0.61
C GLY A 118 -7.86 12.61 0.14
N ILE A 119 -6.72 13.05 0.68
CA ILE A 119 -6.07 14.33 0.33
C ILE A 119 -5.74 14.35 -1.17
N VAL A 120 -5.01 13.34 -1.67
CA VAL A 120 -4.60 13.32 -3.09
C VAL A 120 -5.80 13.25 -4.02
N THR A 121 -6.83 12.50 -3.67
CA THR A 121 -8.08 12.43 -4.45
C THR A 121 -8.77 13.78 -4.49
N PHE A 122 -8.91 14.45 -3.34
CA PHE A 122 -9.56 15.76 -3.22
C PHE A 122 -8.85 16.80 -4.09
N PHE A 123 -7.54 16.95 -3.95
CA PHE A 123 -6.77 17.91 -4.76
C PHE A 123 -6.78 17.58 -6.25
N THR A 124 -6.73 16.30 -6.62
CA THR A 124 -6.78 15.90 -8.03
C THR A 124 -8.14 16.22 -8.66
N ARG A 125 -9.24 15.98 -7.93
CA ARG A 125 -10.60 16.34 -8.39
C ARG A 125 -10.77 17.86 -8.50
N HIS A 126 -10.30 18.61 -7.51
CA HIS A 126 -10.37 20.07 -7.54
C HIS A 126 -9.60 20.65 -8.73
N LYS A 127 -8.41 20.13 -9.04
CA LYS A 127 -7.65 20.56 -10.24
C LYS A 127 -8.38 20.27 -11.54
N GLN A 128 -9.10 19.14 -11.63
CA GLN A 128 -9.87 18.77 -12.83
C GLN A 128 -11.13 19.63 -13.03
N GLN A 129 -11.65 20.28 -11.99
CA GLN A 129 -12.82 21.16 -12.08
C GLN A 129 -12.46 22.60 -12.49
N VAL A 130 -11.22 23.01 -12.27
CA VAL A 130 -10.74 24.39 -12.51
C VAL A 130 -10.00 24.53 -13.85
N ALA A 131 -9.62 23.41 -14.48
CA ALA A 131 -8.97 23.35 -15.78
C ALA A 131 -9.99 23.10 -16.90
#